data_AF-A0A926ZGS8-F1
#
_entry.id   AF-A0A926ZGS8-F1
#
_cell.length_a   1.000
_cell.length_b   1.000
_cell.length_c   1.000
_cell.angle_alpha   90.00
_cell.angle_beta   90.00
_cell.angle_gamma   90.00
#
_symmetry.space_group_name_H-M   'P 1'
#
loop_
_entity.id
_entity.type
_entity.pdbx_description
1 polymer ?
#
loop_
_entity_poly.entity_id
_entity_poly.type
_entity_poly.pdbx_seq_one_letter_code
_entity_poly.pdbx_strand_id
1 'polypeptide(L)' 'MARASRAVAVGVRKFSNTGCRRVIGKFLSLKMNTTIWWESQIERDYIYWLEIDPDYQK' A
#
# COMPACT_ATOMS: atom_id res chain seq x y z
N MET A 1 19.73 24.78 32.21
CA MET A 1 19.63 23.41 31.68
C MET A 1 18.16 22.99 31.67
N ALA A 2 17.39 23.37 30.65
CA ALA A 2 15.98 22.96 30.53
C ALA A 2 15.86 21.96 29.36
N ARG A 3 15.56 20.70 29.68
CA ARG A 3 15.48 19.60 28.71
C ARG A 3 14.07 19.62 28.11
N ALA A 4 13.96 20.01 26.84
CA ALA A 4 12.69 19.98 26.12
C ALA A 4 12.19 18.54 25.98
N SER A 5 11.07 18.25 26.64
CA SER A 5 10.32 17.00 26.52
C SER A 5 9.73 16.89 25.11
N ARG A 6 10.26 15.95 24.31
CA ARG A 6 9.79 15.66 22.95
C ARG A 6 8.48 14.88 23.03
N ALA A 7 7.37 15.56 22.77
CA ALA A 7 6.09 14.90 22.51
C ALA A 7 6.26 14.00 21.26
N VAL A 8 6.17 12.69 21.45
CA VAL A 8 6.05 11.73 20.35
C VAL A 8 4.64 11.87 19.82
N ALA A 9 4.45 12.76 18.85
CA ALA A 9 3.24 12.75 18.05
C ALA A 9 3.15 11.37 17.40
N VAL A 10 2.18 10.55 17.84
CA VAL A 10 1.73 9.38 17.10
C VAL A 10 1.15 9.94 15.82
N GLY A 11 2.01 10.12 14.84
CA GLY A 11 1.64 10.59 13.52
C GLY A 11 0.74 9.55 12.90
N VAL A 12 -0.57 9.72 13.03
CA VAL A 12 -1.50 9.17 12.07
C VAL A 12 -0.95 9.59 10.72
N ARG A 13 -0.56 8.61 9.90
CA ARG A 13 -0.06 8.87 8.55
C ARG A 13 -1.16 9.68 7.85
N LYS A 14 -0.93 10.98 7.67
CA LYS A 14 -1.86 11.82 6.93
C LYS A 14 -1.99 11.19 5.56
N PHE A 15 -3.17 10.68 5.24
CA PHE A 15 -3.44 10.14 3.91
C PHE A 15 -3.41 11.31 2.95
N SER A 16 -2.25 11.56 2.35
CA SER A 16 -2.00 12.67 1.45
C SER A 16 -2.67 12.36 0.11
N ASN A 17 -4.00 12.37 0.08
CA ASN A 17 -4.79 12.38 -1.17
C ASN A 17 -5.05 13.83 -1.62
N THR A 18 -4.13 14.73 -1.30
CA THR A 18 -4.18 16.15 -1.69
C THR A 18 -3.07 16.37 -2.71
N GLY A 19 -3.35 16.04 -3.98
CA GLY A 19 -2.46 16.30 -5.11
C GLY A 19 -2.51 15.19 -6.17
N CYS A 20 -2.22 15.53 -7.42
CA CYS A 20 -2.19 14.65 -8.61
C CYS A 20 -1.27 13.41 -8.53
N ARG A 21 -0.78 13.03 -7.35
CA ARG A 21 0.05 11.85 -7.10
C ARG A 21 -0.85 10.65 -6.82
N ARG A 22 -1.65 10.26 -7.83
CA ARG A 22 -2.47 9.05 -7.76
C ARG A 22 -1.54 7.85 -7.60
N VAL A 23 -1.81 7.02 -6.60
CA VAL A 23 -1.05 5.78 -6.35
C VAL A 23 -1.63 4.72 -7.29
N ILE A 24 -1.41 4.90 -8.59
CA ILE A 24 -1.85 3.99 -9.65
C ILE A 24 -0.65 3.21 -10.17
N GLY A 25 -0.83 1.92 -10.45
CA GLY A 25 0.23 1.09 -11.01
C GLY A 25 -0.28 -0.20 -11.63
N LYS A 26 0.68 -0.97 -12.14
CA LYS A 26 0.45 -2.29 -12.73
C LYS A 26 1.19 -3.32 -11.92
N PHE A 27 0.57 -4.48 -11.75
CA PHE A 27 1.16 -5.66 -11.14
C PHE A 27 1.08 -6.82 -12.14
N LEU A 28 2.20 -7.48 -12.42
CA LEU A 28 2.23 -8.68 -13.23
C LEU A 28 2.01 -9.87 -12.29
N SER A 29 0.80 -10.43 -12.28
CA SER A 29 0.51 -11.64 -11.51
C SER A 29 0.96 -12.86 -12.31
N LEU A 30 1.80 -13.68 -11.70
CA LEU A 30 2.26 -14.95 -12.28
C LEU A 30 1.21 -16.03 -12.08
N LYS A 31 0.55 -16.06 -10.91
CA LYS A 31 -0.55 -17.01 -10.64
C LYS A 31 -1.71 -16.86 -11.60
N MET A 32 -2.11 -15.62 -11.89
CA MET A 32 -3.21 -15.35 -12.81
C MET A 32 -2.75 -15.15 -14.26
N ASN A 33 -1.44 -15.21 -14.53
CA ASN A 33 -0.81 -14.90 -15.83
C ASN A 33 -1.39 -13.66 -16.52
N THR A 34 -1.70 -12.62 -15.75
CA THR A 34 -2.40 -11.41 -16.20
C THR A 34 -1.82 -10.16 -15.54
N THR A 35 -1.97 -9.02 -16.22
CA THR A 35 -1.61 -7.72 -15.67
C THR A 35 -2.80 -7.15 -14.90
N ILE A 36 -2.63 -6.91 -13.60
CA ILE A 36 -3.63 -6.35 -12.71
C ILE A 36 -3.31 -4.87 -12.52
N TRP A 37 -4.29 -4.01 -12.78
CA TRP A 37 -4.22 -2.59 -12.45
C TRP A 37 -4.70 -2.37 -11.02
N TRP A 38 -4.04 -1.46 -10.31
CA TRP A 38 -4.41 -1.07 -8.97
C TRP A 38 -4.39 0.46 -8.86
N GLU A 39 -5.31 1.00 -8.08
CA GLU A 39 -5.57 2.44 -7.94
C GLU A 39 -5.35 2.95 -6.52
N SER A 40 -5.16 2.03 -5.57
CA SER A 40 -4.88 2.35 -4.18
C SER A 40 -3.75 1.49 -3.60
N GLN A 41 -3.08 2.02 -2.57
CA GLN A 41 -2.05 1.27 -1.85
C GLN A 41 -2.62 -0.01 -1.22
N ILE A 42 -3.87 0.02 -0.76
CA ILE A 42 -4.53 -1.14 -0.15
C ILE A 42 -4.77 -2.24 -1.19
N GLU A 43 -5.22 -1.89 -2.39
CA GLU A 43 -5.36 -2.85 -3.49
C GLU A 43 -4.03 -3.51 -3.85
N ARG A 44 -2.95 -2.72 -3.91
CA ARG A 44 -1.61 -3.27 -4.14
C ARG A 44 -1.22 -4.29 -3.08
N ASP A 45 -1.42 -3.95 -1.81
CA ASP A 45 -1.08 -4.82 -0.69
C ASP A 45 -1.94 -6.10 -0.69
N TYR A 46 -3.22 -5.98 -1.06
CA TYR A 46 -4.12 -7.13 -1.21
C TYR A 46 -3.69 -8.06 -2.36
N ILE A 47 -3.30 -7.51 -3.51
CA ILE A 47 -2.80 -8.29 -4.65
C ILE A 47 -1.55 -9.09 -4.24
N TYR A 48 -0.61 -8.48 -3.50
CA TYR A 48 0.55 -9.22 -2.99
C TYR A 48 0.16 -10.36 -2.05
N TRP A 49 -0.84 -10.13 -1.19
CA TRP A 49 -1.30 -11.16 -0.27
C TRP A 49 -1.84 -12.37 -1.03
N LEU A 50 -2.69 -12.15 -2.04
CA LEU A 50 -3.20 -13.21 -2.91
C LEU A 50 -2.08 -13.90 -3.73
N GLU A 51 -1.09 -13.14 -4.19
CA GLU A 51 0.04 -13.72 -4.94
C GLU A 51 0.92 -14.61 -4.04
N ILE A 52 0.97 -14.38 -2.73
CA ILE A 52 1.73 -15.22 -1.80
C ILE A 52 0.92 -16.46 -1.37
N ASP A 53 -0.39 -16.33 -1.20
CA ASP A 53 -1.24 -17.40 -0.65
C ASP A 53 -1.30 -18.65 -1.56
N PRO A 54 -0.66 -19.77 -1.19
CA PRO A 54 -0.55 -20.95 -2.06
C PRO A 54 -1.89 -21.59 -2.39
N ASP A 55 -2.92 -21.38 -1.56
CA ASP A 55 -4.25 -21.96 -1.74
C ASP A 55 -5.17 -21.09 -2.60
N TYR A 56 -4.74 -19.86 -2.92
CA TYR A 56 -5.46 -18.99 -3.81
C TYR A 56 -5.31 -19.44 -5.27
N GLN A 57 -6.33 -20.14 -5.76
CA GLN A 57 -6.51 -20.50 -7.17
C GLN A 57 -7.72 -19.74 -7.75
N LYS A 58 -7.59 -19.27 -8.98
CA LYS A 58 -8.61 -18.49 -9.70
C LYS A 58 -9.42 -19.38 -10.64
#